data_AF-A0A6A4JPP6-F1
#
_entry.id   AF-A0A6A4JPP6-F1
#
_cell.length_a   1.000
_cell.length_b   1.000
_cell.length_c   1.000
_cell.angle_alpha   90.00
_cell.angle_beta   90.00
_cell.angle_gamma   90.00
#
_symmetry.space_group_name_H-M   'P 1'
#
loop_
_entity.id
_entity.type
_entity.pdbx_description
1 polymer ?
#
loop_
_entity_poly.entity_id
_entity_poly.type
_entity_poly.pdbx_seq_one_letter_code
_entity_poly.pdbx_strand_id
1 'polypeptide(L)'
;MDPKISLLSNAYEGRPEFQNVWEGMTRKMHLFWLAQPNKRVLMPYPDPAICVEVPRPISKAALKYEPSERINLMSTPKKSKITPKYEKPIEKETVVEPAALLAVASPHLIELAKPIVRDFSTHKKKSSKGKGGKRRRKRRDKTKRSPEIREAWLAKNAAPKKWPPPPHIHPHKQRFIMRGSTKTLIKERKRFTIPQKPPMKITKSEMYRRCIFLSIPSRRREKFKWYHERDDFTERRQKKLAQRANETIRKLALPKPIPEEAQLDLKFKPFKINKGALHYKATERIITLATPVQKTARVDSDIKENPFGVVKRALKAICSKRVAELAQPVMRD
;
A
#
# COMPACT_ATOMS: atom_id res chain seq x y z
N MET A 1 -13.54 68.94 -18.66
CA MET A 1 -14.14 69.17 -17.32
C MET A 1 -14.66 67.81 -16.92
N ASP A 2 -13.77 66.97 -16.40
CA ASP A 2 -14.01 65.54 -16.29
C ASP A 2 -14.42 65.23 -14.83
N PRO A 3 -15.50 64.47 -14.61
CA PRO A 3 -15.95 64.17 -13.27
C PRO A 3 -14.98 63.20 -12.60
N LYS A 4 -14.43 63.64 -11.46
CA LYS A 4 -13.63 62.84 -10.55
C LYS A 4 -14.41 61.59 -10.16
N ILE A 5 -13.88 60.42 -10.52
CA ILE A 5 -14.32 59.12 -10.05
C ILE A 5 -14.05 59.08 -8.54
N SER A 6 -15.09 59.32 -7.74
CA SER A 6 -15.10 59.06 -6.30
C SER A 6 -15.11 57.54 -6.10
N LEU A 7 -13.94 56.99 -5.78
CA LEU A 7 -13.82 55.61 -5.32
C LEU A 7 -14.62 55.46 -4.02
N LEU A 8 -15.77 54.79 -4.14
CA LEU A 8 -16.55 54.26 -3.03
C LEU A 8 -15.65 53.39 -2.17
N SER A 9 -15.27 53.92 -1.01
CA SER A 9 -14.71 53.16 0.10
C SER A 9 -15.77 52.20 0.61
N ASN A 10 -15.80 50.99 0.08
CA ASN A 10 -16.54 49.90 0.70
C ASN A 10 -15.92 49.62 2.07
N ALA A 11 -16.48 50.24 3.11
CA ALA A 11 -16.15 49.92 4.50
C ALA A 11 -16.50 48.45 4.73
N TYR A 12 -15.50 47.64 5.02
CA TYR A 12 -15.68 46.24 5.35
C TYR A 12 -16.45 46.14 6.68
N GLU A 13 -17.71 45.68 6.67
CA GLU A 13 -18.53 45.44 7.88
C GLU A 13 -18.05 44.19 8.67
N GLY A 14 -16.75 44.08 8.90
CA GLY A 14 -16.13 43.02 9.67
C GLY A 14 -16.18 43.29 11.18
N ARG A 15 -15.63 42.36 11.97
CA ARG A 15 -15.47 42.58 13.42
C ARG A 15 -14.70 43.88 13.67
N PRO A 16 -15.17 44.79 14.55
CA PRO A 16 -14.55 46.10 14.77
C PRO A 16 -13.11 45.99 15.29
N GLU A 17 -12.79 44.90 15.99
CA GLU A 17 -11.42 44.56 16.43
C GLU A 17 -10.43 44.46 15.26
N PHE A 18 -10.89 44.10 14.07
CA PHE A 18 -10.06 43.96 12.88
C PHE A 18 -9.82 45.31 12.18
N GLN A 19 -10.77 46.24 12.24
CA GLN A 19 -10.60 47.57 11.63
C GLN A 19 -9.53 48.40 12.33
N ASN A 20 -9.57 48.43 13.67
CA ASN A 20 -8.64 49.25 14.48
C ASN A 20 -7.18 48.80 14.35
N VAL A 21 -6.92 47.52 14.08
CA VAL A 21 -5.56 46.98 13.90
C VAL A 21 -4.99 47.34 12.52
N TRP A 22 -5.85 47.55 11.52
CA TRP A 22 -5.42 47.79 10.14
C TRP A 22 -5.24 49.27 9.80
N GLU A 23 -5.99 50.17 10.43
CA GLU A 23 -5.88 51.61 10.19
C GLU A 23 -4.50 52.19 10.55
N GLY A 24 -3.75 51.57 11.47
CA GLY A 24 -2.37 51.94 11.80
C GLY A 24 -1.28 51.07 11.14
N MET A 25 -1.65 50.07 10.33
CA MET A 25 -0.70 49.07 9.84
C MET A 25 -0.09 49.50 8.51
N THR A 26 1.21 49.83 8.53
CA THR A 26 1.93 50.10 7.27
C THR A 26 1.93 48.86 6.38
N ARG A 27 1.93 49.04 5.05
CA ARG A 27 1.94 47.95 4.06
C ARG A 27 3.05 46.91 4.32
N LYS A 28 4.20 47.35 4.84
CA LYS A 28 5.32 46.48 5.22
C LYS A 28 4.97 45.56 6.39
N MET A 29 4.27 46.06 7.41
CA MET A 29 3.81 45.25 8.54
C MET A 29 2.76 44.23 8.11
N HIS A 30 1.84 44.61 7.22
CA HIS A 30 0.84 43.67 6.70
C HIS A 30 1.49 42.51 5.93
N LEU A 31 2.43 42.82 5.02
CA LEU A 31 3.21 41.81 4.30
C LEU A 31 4.02 40.92 5.25
N PHE A 32 4.58 41.48 6.34
CA PHE A 32 5.29 40.71 7.36
C PHE A 32 4.37 39.71 8.08
N TRP A 33 3.13 40.10 8.40
CA TRP A 33 2.15 39.20 9.04
C TRP A 33 1.63 38.12 8.10
N LEU A 34 1.38 38.43 6.82
CA LEU A 34 1.04 37.42 5.80
C LEU A 34 2.20 36.44 5.55
N ALA A 35 3.43 36.92 5.65
CA ALA A 35 4.64 36.11 5.48
C ALA A 35 4.92 35.20 6.68
N GLN A 36 4.27 35.39 7.84
CA GLN A 36 4.43 34.47 8.95
C GLN A 36 3.73 33.14 8.65
N PRO A 37 4.46 32.01 8.66
CA PRO A 37 3.84 30.72 8.46
C PRO A 37 2.87 30.47 9.60
N ASN A 38 1.62 30.16 9.24
CA ASN A 38 0.57 29.92 10.21
C ASN A 38 1.02 28.79 11.15
N LYS A 39 1.16 29.07 12.46
CA LYS A 39 1.62 28.10 13.45
C LYS A 39 0.53 27.04 13.64
N ARG A 40 0.49 26.06 12.75
CA ARG A 40 -0.34 24.86 12.95
C ARG A 40 0.25 24.12 14.12
N VAL A 41 -0.42 24.18 15.27
CA VAL A 41 -0.14 23.27 16.38
C VAL A 41 -0.41 21.87 15.84
N LEU A 42 0.64 21.17 15.43
CA LEU A 42 0.56 19.76 15.08
C LEU A 42 0.10 19.05 16.34
N MET A 43 -1.12 18.51 16.36
CA MET A 43 -1.56 17.68 17.47
C MET A 43 -0.52 16.58 17.70
N PRO A 44 -0.21 16.24 18.97
CA PRO A 44 0.76 15.19 19.26
C PRO A 44 0.28 13.87 18.66
N TYR A 45 1.10 13.27 17.78
CA TYR A 45 0.83 11.96 17.19
C TYR A 45 1.21 10.83 18.17
N PRO A 46 0.42 9.76 18.29
CA PRO A 46 -0.90 9.55 17.70
C PRO A 46 -1.98 10.39 18.40
N ASP A 47 -2.99 10.85 17.65
CA ASP A 47 -4.06 11.66 18.22
C ASP A 47 -4.63 10.95 19.46
N PRO A 48 -4.76 11.63 20.61
CA PRO A 48 -5.31 11.01 21.81
C PRO A 48 -6.74 10.49 21.58
N ALA A 49 -7.46 11.11 20.64
CA ALA A 49 -8.77 10.64 20.18
C ALA A 49 -8.72 9.30 19.44
N ILE A 50 -7.61 8.92 18.81
CA ILE A 50 -7.43 7.64 18.10
C ILE A 50 -7.03 6.52 19.08
N CYS A 51 -6.43 6.86 20.22
CA CYS A 51 -6.02 5.90 21.26
C CYS A 51 -7.13 5.53 22.26
N VAL A 52 -8.36 5.98 22.04
CA VAL A 52 -9.51 5.61 22.88
C VAL A 52 -9.86 4.15 22.61
N GLU A 53 -10.01 3.35 23.68
CA GLU A 53 -10.43 1.95 23.59
C GLU A 53 -11.80 1.84 22.91
N VAL A 54 -11.92 0.94 21.94
CA VAL A 54 -13.16 0.67 21.19
C VAL A 54 -13.92 -0.46 21.91
N PRO A 55 -15.24 -0.33 22.11
CA PRO A 55 -16.14 0.70 21.59
C PRO A 55 -16.21 1.97 22.45
N ARG A 56 -16.35 3.12 21.79
CA ARG A 56 -16.59 4.40 22.48
C ARG A 56 -17.97 4.38 23.16
N PRO A 57 -18.13 4.97 24.36
CA PRO A 57 -19.44 5.13 24.96
C PRO A 57 -20.32 5.98 24.04
N ILE A 58 -21.50 5.46 23.71
CA ILE A 58 -22.50 6.16 22.90
C ILE A 58 -23.01 7.36 23.72
N SER A 59 -23.12 8.54 23.11
CA SER A 59 -23.62 9.72 23.82
C SER A 59 -25.09 9.52 24.25
N LYS A 60 -25.48 10.06 25.42
CA LYS A 60 -26.88 9.99 25.90
C LYS A 60 -27.87 10.58 24.89
N ALA A 61 -27.45 11.60 24.14
CA ALA A 61 -28.24 12.20 23.07
C ALA A 61 -28.49 11.22 21.92
N ALA A 62 -27.46 10.45 21.51
CA ALA A 62 -27.62 9.45 20.46
C ALA A 62 -28.51 8.27 20.89
N LEU A 63 -28.44 7.86 22.17
CA LEU A 63 -29.33 6.82 22.72
C LEU A 63 -30.80 7.26 22.78
N LYS A 64 -31.06 8.56 22.96
CA LYS A 64 -32.41 9.14 23.04
C LYS A 64 -32.92 9.70 21.71
N TYR A 65 -32.14 9.56 20.64
CA TYR A 65 -32.47 10.19 19.37
C TYR A 65 -33.59 9.43 18.67
N GLU A 66 -34.72 10.10 18.45
CA GLU A 66 -35.77 9.62 17.57
C GLU A 66 -35.54 10.15 16.14
N PRO A 67 -35.38 9.26 15.14
CA PRO A 67 -35.16 9.68 13.77
C PRO A 67 -36.40 10.37 13.19
N SER A 68 -36.19 11.45 12.45
CA SER A 68 -37.28 12.14 11.75
C SER A 68 -37.92 11.24 10.68
N GLU A 69 -39.19 11.51 10.34
CA GLU A 69 -39.90 10.77 9.29
C GLU A 69 -39.14 10.75 7.96
N ARG A 70 -38.50 11.87 7.61
CA ARG A 70 -37.66 11.97 6.42
C ARG A 70 -36.45 11.03 6.49
N ILE A 71 -35.79 10.93 7.64
CA ILE A 71 -34.66 10.01 7.83
C ILE A 71 -35.14 8.57 7.75
N ASN A 72 -36.29 8.25 8.33
CA ASN A 72 -36.91 6.92 8.19
C ASN A 72 -37.22 6.59 6.72
N LEU A 73 -37.78 7.54 5.97
CA LEU A 73 -38.06 7.39 4.55
C LEU A 73 -36.78 7.26 3.70
N MET A 74 -35.70 7.95 4.07
CA MET A 74 -34.40 7.80 3.41
C MET A 74 -33.67 6.50 3.79
N SER A 75 -33.89 5.99 5.00
CA SER A 75 -33.28 4.74 5.48
C SER A 75 -33.89 3.50 4.83
N THR A 76 -35.14 3.58 4.39
CA THR A 76 -35.81 2.50 3.67
C THR A 76 -35.41 2.53 2.19
N PRO A 77 -34.81 1.45 1.65
CA PRO A 77 -34.45 1.41 0.25
C PRO A 77 -35.73 1.47 -0.60
N LYS A 78 -35.67 2.23 -1.71
CA LYS A 78 -36.79 2.31 -2.66
C LYS A 78 -37.04 0.91 -3.23
N LYS A 79 -38.23 0.35 -2.99
CA LYS A 79 -38.62 -1.01 -3.44
C LYS A 79 -38.35 -1.25 -4.93
N SER A 80 -38.55 -0.24 -5.77
CA SER A 80 -38.29 -0.31 -7.21
C SER A 80 -36.82 -0.42 -7.62
N LYS A 81 -35.88 -0.13 -6.72
CA LYS A 81 -34.43 -0.17 -6.96
C LYS A 81 -33.73 -1.32 -6.23
N ILE A 82 -34.48 -2.15 -5.50
CA ILE A 82 -33.93 -3.34 -4.87
C ILE A 82 -33.70 -4.36 -5.98
N THR A 83 -32.42 -4.62 -6.30
CA THR A 83 -32.07 -5.76 -7.14
C THR A 83 -32.11 -7.02 -6.28
N PRO A 84 -32.39 -8.21 -6.85
CA PRO A 84 -32.47 -9.48 -6.09
C PRO A 84 -31.20 -9.82 -5.31
N LYS A 85 -30.07 -9.15 -5.58
CA LYS A 85 -28.83 -9.27 -4.80
C LYS A 85 -28.88 -8.61 -3.42
N TYR A 86 -29.82 -7.68 -3.21
CA TYR A 86 -29.98 -6.91 -1.97
C TYR A 86 -31.29 -7.22 -1.24
N GLU A 87 -32.05 -8.22 -1.70
CA GLU A 87 -33.15 -8.76 -0.92
C GLU A 87 -32.59 -9.45 0.33
N LYS A 88 -33.16 -9.14 1.49
CA LYS A 88 -32.82 -9.90 2.70
C LYS A 88 -33.12 -11.37 2.42
N PRO A 89 -32.19 -12.29 2.69
CA PRO A 89 -32.48 -13.71 2.55
C PRO A 89 -33.72 -14.00 3.41
N ILE A 90 -34.73 -14.60 2.80
CA ILE A 90 -35.91 -15.08 3.54
C ILE A 90 -35.37 -16.04 4.59
N GLU A 91 -35.64 -15.73 5.86
CA GLU A 91 -35.32 -16.62 6.97
C GLU A 91 -36.13 -17.90 6.76
N LYS A 92 -35.49 -18.88 6.12
CA LYS A 92 -36.04 -20.21 6.02
C LYS A 92 -35.88 -20.81 7.40
N GLU A 93 -37.00 -21.25 7.98
CA GLU A 93 -36.97 -22.08 9.16
C GLU A 93 -35.97 -23.21 8.89
N THR A 94 -34.92 -23.26 9.71
CA THR A 94 -33.94 -24.33 9.59
C THR A 94 -34.63 -25.57 10.12
N VAL A 95 -35.20 -26.36 9.20
CA VAL A 95 -35.76 -27.66 9.52
C VAL A 95 -34.57 -28.54 9.93
N VAL A 96 -34.35 -28.61 11.23
CA VAL A 96 -33.39 -29.54 11.81
C VAL A 96 -34.06 -30.90 11.79
N GLU A 97 -33.49 -31.85 11.06
CA GLU A 97 -33.95 -33.24 11.06
C GLU A 97 -34.06 -33.75 12.51
N PRO A 98 -35.11 -34.49 12.89
CA PRO A 98 -35.29 -34.96 14.26
C PRO A 98 -34.10 -35.82 14.74
N ALA A 99 -33.43 -36.52 13.82
CA ALA A 99 -32.20 -37.26 14.10
C ALA A 99 -31.03 -36.36 14.55
N ALA A 100 -30.95 -35.12 14.04
CA ALA A 100 -29.93 -34.15 14.45
C ALA A 100 -30.22 -33.57 15.84
N LEU A 101 -31.50 -33.48 16.25
CA LEU A 101 -31.87 -33.11 17.63
C LEU A 101 -31.50 -34.21 18.64
N LEU A 102 -31.52 -35.48 18.21
CA LEU A 102 -31.14 -36.63 19.03
C LEU A 102 -29.65 -36.97 18.97
N ALA A 103 -28.88 -36.27 18.14
CA ALA A 103 -27.47 -36.57 17.95
C ALA A 103 -26.65 -36.19 19.20
N VAL A 104 -26.10 -37.20 19.88
CA VAL A 104 -25.15 -37.00 20.98
C VAL A 104 -23.78 -36.68 20.38
N ALA A 105 -23.21 -35.53 20.76
CA ALA A 105 -21.87 -35.14 20.31
C ALA A 105 -20.80 -36.14 20.77
N SER A 106 -19.81 -36.43 19.92
CA SER A 106 -18.70 -37.29 20.30
C SER A 106 -17.87 -36.64 21.43
N PRO A 107 -17.19 -37.43 22.28
CA PRO A 107 -16.37 -36.89 23.38
C PRO A 107 -15.36 -35.84 22.89
N HIS A 108 -14.79 -36.06 21.71
CA HIS A 108 -13.85 -35.13 21.08
C HIS A 108 -14.50 -33.80 20.67
N LEU A 109 -15.73 -33.82 20.14
CA LEU A 109 -16.47 -32.58 19.84
C LEU A 109 -16.81 -31.81 21.11
N ILE A 110 -17.14 -32.51 22.20
CA ILE A 110 -17.36 -31.90 23.52
C ILE A 110 -16.06 -31.25 24.03
N GLU A 111 -14.90 -31.87 23.82
CA GLU A 111 -13.60 -31.28 24.17
C GLU A 111 -13.27 -30.05 23.33
N LEU A 112 -13.49 -30.09 22.02
CA LEU A 112 -13.26 -28.95 21.13
C LEU A 112 -14.21 -27.78 21.39
N ALA A 113 -15.44 -28.07 21.83
CA ALA A 113 -16.42 -27.06 22.20
C ALA A 113 -16.05 -26.31 23.49
N LYS A 114 -15.14 -26.86 24.32
CA LYS A 114 -14.66 -26.14 25.50
C LYS A 114 -13.87 -24.91 25.03
N PRO A 115 -14.14 -23.71 25.59
CA PRO A 115 -13.41 -22.51 25.21
C PRO A 115 -11.92 -22.71 25.49
N ILE A 116 -11.09 -22.53 24.46
CA ILE A 116 -9.64 -22.58 24.59
C ILE A 116 -9.21 -21.34 25.39
N VAL A 117 -8.99 -21.52 26.69
CA VAL A 117 -8.38 -20.48 27.54
C VAL A 117 -6.93 -20.34 27.10
N ARG A 118 -6.65 -19.34 26.26
CA ARG A 118 -5.29 -18.99 25.89
C ARG A 118 -4.67 -18.20 27.02
N ASP A 119 -3.80 -18.84 27.80
CA ASP A 119 -2.99 -18.16 28.81
C ASP A 119 -1.96 -17.23 28.15
N PHE A 120 -2.39 -15.99 27.85
CA PHE A 120 -1.51 -14.93 27.33
C PHE A 120 -0.37 -14.54 28.29
N SER A 121 -0.38 -15.07 29.52
CA SER A 121 0.66 -14.94 30.55
C SER A 121 2.03 -15.50 30.13
N THR A 122 2.06 -16.53 29.26
CA THR A 122 3.28 -17.30 28.99
C THR A 122 4.18 -16.72 27.90
N HIS A 123 3.72 -15.74 27.10
CA HIS A 123 4.58 -15.03 26.14
C HIS A 123 5.66 -14.15 26.79
N LYS A 124 5.69 -14.03 28.12
CA LYS A 124 6.67 -13.21 28.84
C LYS A 124 7.94 -13.93 29.29
N LYS A 125 8.06 -15.27 29.18
CA LYS A 125 9.16 -15.98 29.88
C LYS A 125 9.88 -17.09 29.11
N LYS A 126 10.13 -16.96 27.79
CA LYS A 126 11.16 -17.78 27.11
C LYS A 126 11.91 -17.01 26.01
N SER A 127 12.51 -15.86 26.35
CA SER A 127 13.68 -15.37 25.60
C SER A 127 14.93 -15.59 26.45
N SER A 128 15.44 -16.81 26.33
CA SER A 128 16.73 -17.23 26.82
C SER A 128 17.83 -16.33 26.25
N LYS A 129 18.65 -15.78 27.16
CA LYS A 129 20.10 -15.45 27.12
C LYS A 129 20.89 -15.36 25.79
N GLY A 130 20.28 -15.07 24.63
CA GLY A 130 20.98 -14.98 23.35
C GLY A 130 21.14 -13.54 22.91
N LYS A 131 22.28 -12.89 23.21
CA LYS A 131 22.87 -11.66 22.60
C LYS A 131 21.95 -10.45 22.25
N GLY A 132 20.65 -10.48 22.56
CA GLY A 132 19.65 -9.47 22.23
C GLY A 132 19.38 -8.47 23.37
N GLY A 133 19.77 -8.81 24.60
CA GLY A 133 19.64 -7.93 25.77
C GLY A 133 20.42 -6.61 25.63
N LYS A 134 21.62 -6.65 25.03
CA LYS A 134 22.41 -5.44 24.75
C LYS A 134 21.76 -4.54 23.70
N ARG A 135 21.03 -5.10 22.73
CA ARG A 135 20.28 -4.31 21.73
C ARG A 135 19.05 -3.62 22.33
N ARG A 136 18.37 -4.27 23.27
CA ARG A 136 17.19 -3.70 23.95
C ARG A 136 17.57 -2.61 24.96
N ARG A 137 18.66 -2.75 25.72
CA ARG A 137 19.19 -1.69 26.60
C ARG A 137 19.60 -0.44 25.80
N LYS A 138 20.32 -0.62 24.68
CA LYS A 138 20.61 0.47 23.71
C LYS A 138 19.38 1.16 23.11
N ARG A 139 18.21 0.49 23.04
CA ARG A 139 16.95 1.10 22.59
C ARG A 139 16.25 1.90 23.69
N ARG A 140 16.30 1.42 24.94
CA ARG A 140 15.76 2.12 26.11
C ARG A 140 16.60 3.33 26.53
N ASP A 141 17.92 3.23 26.38
CA ASP A 141 18.84 4.35 26.62
C ASP A 141 18.76 5.39 25.47
N LYS A 142 18.31 4.99 24.27
CA LYS A 142 17.97 5.92 23.17
C LYS A 142 16.67 6.69 23.40
N THR A 143 15.76 6.18 24.22
CA THR A 143 14.50 6.88 24.58
C THR A 143 14.65 7.76 25.83
N LYS A 144 15.68 7.55 26.65
CA LYS A 144 16.08 8.45 27.74
C LYS A 144 17.20 9.41 27.29
N ARG A 145 17.10 9.94 26.08
CA ARG A 145 18.02 10.99 25.63
C ARG A 145 17.73 12.24 26.45
N SER A 146 18.74 12.76 27.14
CA SER A 146 18.65 13.98 27.94
C SER A 146 18.05 15.12 27.11
N PRO A 147 17.35 16.08 27.74
CA PRO A 147 16.81 17.27 27.06
C PRO A 147 17.86 17.94 26.17
N GLU A 148 19.13 17.98 26.59
CA GLU A 148 20.28 18.48 25.83
C GLU A 148 20.45 17.81 24.45
N ILE A 149 20.23 16.50 24.33
CA ILE A 149 20.34 15.78 23.05
C ILE A 149 19.16 16.15 22.13
N ARG A 150 17.98 16.39 22.72
CA ARG A 150 16.79 16.85 21.97
C ARG A 150 17.00 18.28 21.46
N GLU A 151 17.54 19.16 22.30
CA GLU A 151 17.88 20.53 21.92
C GLU A 151 18.97 20.58 20.85
N ALA A 152 20.04 19.79 20.99
CA ALA A 152 21.08 19.67 19.97
C ALA A 152 20.55 19.10 18.64
N TRP A 153 19.57 18.19 18.69
CA TRP A 153 18.91 17.66 17.49
C TRP A 153 18.01 18.71 16.82
N LEU A 154 17.25 19.47 17.61
CA LEU A 154 16.42 20.56 17.11
C LEU A 154 17.27 21.68 16.51
N ALA A 155 18.36 22.08 17.16
CA ALA A 155 19.30 23.09 16.64
C ALA A 155 19.93 22.66 15.31
N LYS A 156 20.32 21.39 15.16
CA LYS A 156 20.85 20.85 13.89
C LYS A 156 19.85 20.83 12.74
N ASN A 157 18.56 20.64 13.04
CA ASN A 157 17.51 20.57 12.02
C ASN A 157 16.88 21.94 11.71
N ALA A 158 16.91 22.87 12.66
CA ALA A 158 16.44 24.24 12.49
C ALA A 158 17.45 25.13 11.73
N ALA A 159 18.74 24.78 11.75
CA ALA A 159 19.74 25.49 10.96
C ALA A 159 19.47 25.36 9.45
N PRO A 160 19.63 26.44 8.66
CA PRO A 160 19.43 26.40 7.22
C PRO A 160 20.41 25.39 6.58
N LYS A 161 19.87 24.44 5.82
CA LYS A 161 20.69 23.45 5.09
C LYS A 161 21.46 24.17 4.00
N LYS A 162 22.79 24.04 3.99
CA LYS A 162 23.63 24.57 2.91
C LYS A 162 23.22 23.91 1.59
N TRP A 163 22.88 24.72 0.60
CA TRP A 163 22.56 24.28 -0.76
C TRP A 163 23.73 24.64 -1.68
N PRO A 164 24.16 23.72 -2.58
CA PRO A 164 23.71 22.33 -2.74
C PRO A 164 24.13 21.43 -1.56
N PRO A 165 23.44 20.31 -1.32
CA PRO A 165 23.84 19.38 -0.26
C PRO A 165 25.26 18.85 -0.54
N PRO A 166 26.10 18.68 0.50
CA PRO A 166 27.42 18.10 0.30
C PRO A 166 27.27 16.69 -0.30
N PRO A 167 28.17 16.29 -1.20
CA PRO A 167 28.09 14.99 -1.86
C PRO A 167 28.09 13.87 -0.81
N HIS A 168 27.12 12.96 -0.92
CA HIS A 168 27.01 11.81 -0.02
C HIS A 168 28.21 10.88 -0.21
N ILE A 169 29.15 10.90 0.74
CA ILE A 169 30.29 9.97 0.75
C ILE A 169 29.78 8.61 1.23
N HIS A 170 29.60 7.66 0.30
CA HIS A 170 29.28 6.28 0.68
C HIS A 170 30.42 5.73 1.56
N PRO A 171 30.10 5.04 2.68
CA PRO A 171 31.12 4.44 3.51
C PRO A 171 31.93 3.46 2.67
N HIS A 172 33.21 3.78 2.45
CA HIS A 172 34.11 2.92 1.71
C HIS A 172 34.17 1.57 2.43
N LYS A 173 33.70 0.50 1.79
CA LYS A 173 33.77 -0.84 2.38
C LYS A 173 35.25 -1.16 2.56
N GLN A 174 35.72 -1.17 3.81
CA GLN A 174 37.08 -1.57 4.14
C GLN A 174 37.32 -2.98 3.61
N ARG A 175 38.26 -3.12 2.67
CA ARG A 175 38.64 -4.42 2.13
C ARG A 175 39.71 -5.01 3.05
N PHE A 176 39.48 -6.22 3.52
CA PHE A 176 40.43 -6.98 4.33
C PHE A 176 41.03 -8.09 3.47
N ILE A 177 42.35 -8.26 3.55
CA ILE A 177 43.00 -9.47 3.03
C ILE A 177 43.28 -10.37 4.22
N MET A 178 42.80 -11.61 4.11
CA MET A 178 43.16 -12.69 5.03
C MET A 178 44.48 -13.29 4.56
N ARG A 179 45.51 -13.32 5.42
CA ARG A 179 46.72 -14.12 5.22
C ARG A 179 46.83 -15.11 6.38
N GLY A 180 46.34 -16.33 6.15
CA GLY A 180 46.15 -17.31 7.24
C GLY A 180 45.12 -16.83 8.25
N SER A 181 45.50 -16.76 9.53
CA SER A 181 44.65 -16.26 10.62
C SER A 181 44.65 -14.73 10.77
N THR A 182 45.59 -14.03 10.13
CA THR A 182 45.74 -12.57 10.31
C THR A 182 44.89 -11.77 9.32
N LYS A 183 44.18 -10.78 9.86
CA LYS A 183 43.37 -9.80 9.11
C LYS A 183 44.17 -8.52 8.90
N THR A 184 44.63 -8.29 7.67
CA THR A 184 45.26 -7.02 7.29
C THR A 184 44.25 -6.12 6.59
N LEU A 185 44.04 -4.91 7.12
CA LEU A 185 43.24 -3.88 6.48
C LEU A 185 44.01 -3.35 5.27
N ILE A 186 43.43 -3.44 4.07
CA ILE A 186 43.97 -2.73 2.92
C ILE A 186 43.64 -1.26 3.14
N LYS A 187 44.61 -0.49 3.64
CA LYS A 187 44.55 0.97 3.51
C LYS A 187 44.68 1.24 2.01
N GLU A 188 43.57 1.57 1.36
CA GLU A 188 43.64 2.08 -0.01
C GLU A 188 44.55 3.30 0.05
N ARG A 189 45.73 3.17 -0.54
CA ARG A 189 46.65 4.31 -0.69
C ARG A 189 45.81 5.37 -1.39
N LYS A 190 45.64 6.54 -0.74
CA LYS A 190 44.97 7.70 -1.34
C LYS A 190 45.45 7.74 -2.78
N ARG A 191 44.53 7.58 -3.74
CA ARG A 191 44.88 7.56 -5.16
C ARG A 191 45.72 8.79 -5.37
N PHE A 192 47.01 8.60 -5.61
CA PHE A 192 47.87 9.69 -6.04
C PHE A 192 47.20 10.13 -7.34
N THR A 193 46.53 11.27 -7.31
CA THR A 193 46.02 11.89 -8.52
C THR A 193 47.26 12.24 -9.30
N ILE A 194 47.67 11.34 -10.19
CA ILE A 194 48.75 11.62 -11.13
C ILE A 194 48.27 12.86 -11.87
N PRO A 195 48.98 14.01 -11.75
CA PRO A 195 48.58 15.20 -12.47
C PRO A 195 48.44 14.82 -13.93
N GLN A 196 47.26 15.04 -14.51
CA GLN A 196 47.05 14.77 -15.91
C GLN A 196 48.00 15.67 -16.68
N LYS A 197 49.08 15.09 -17.21
CA LYS A 197 49.96 15.81 -18.12
C LYS A 197 49.08 16.26 -19.29
N PRO A 198 49.22 17.51 -19.77
CA PRO A 198 48.47 17.97 -20.92
C PRO A 198 48.69 16.99 -22.08
N PRO A 199 47.67 16.73 -22.91
CA PRO A 199 47.81 15.81 -24.02
C PRO A 199 48.95 16.30 -24.90
N MET A 200 50.04 15.52 -24.97
CA MET A 200 51.13 15.84 -25.88
C MET A 200 50.56 15.88 -27.29
N LYS A 201 50.86 16.94 -28.04
CA LYS A 201 50.48 17.06 -29.45
C LYS A 201 51.27 16.02 -30.22
N ILE A 202 50.69 14.84 -30.41
CA ILE A 202 51.28 13.75 -31.20
C ILE A 202 51.17 14.16 -32.66
N THR A 203 52.29 14.16 -33.37
CA THR A 203 52.27 14.45 -34.82
C THR A 203 51.63 13.29 -35.59
N LYS A 204 51.05 13.57 -36.76
CA LYS A 204 50.35 12.54 -37.57
C LYS A 204 51.24 11.33 -37.88
N SER A 205 52.54 11.57 -38.09
CA SER A 205 53.55 10.52 -38.34
C SER A 205 53.82 9.64 -37.12
N GLU A 206 53.88 10.20 -35.91
CA GLU A 206 54.00 9.43 -34.67
C GLU A 206 52.76 8.59 -34.38
N MET A 207 51.58 9.11 -34.74
CA MET A 207 50.33 8.37 -34.60
C MET A 207 50.34 7.12 -35.49
N TYR A 208 50.80 7.24 -36.74
CA TYR A 208 51.00 6.10 -37.65
C TYR A 208 52.00 5.07 -37.11
N ARG A 209 53.14 5.52 -36.55
CA ARG A 209 54.12 4.62 -35.91
C ARG A 209 53.54 3.85 -34.74
N ARG A 210 52.69 4.48 -33.93
CA ARG A 210 51.96 3.81 -32.83
C ARG A 210 50.97 2.78 -33.33
N CYS A 211 50.21 3.09 -34.39
CA CYS A 211 49.28 2.14 -35.00
C CYS A 211 50.02 0.90 -35.53
N ILE A 212 51.19 1.07 -36.15
CA ILE A 212 52.04 -0.03 -36.61
C ILE A 212 52.55 -0.86 -35.42
N PHE A 213 52.94 -0.23 -34.32
CA PHE A 213 53.39 -0.95 -33.13
C PHE A 213 52.27 -1.73 -32.42
N LEU A 214 51.05 -1.19 -32.43
CA LEU A 214 49.87 -1.84 -31.84
C LEU A 214 49.29 -2.94 -32.74
N SER A 215 49.51 -2.88 -34.05
CA SER A 215 49.09 -3.93 -34.98
C SER A 215 49.97 -5.17 -34.95
N ILE A 216 51.14 -5.10 -34.30
CA ILE A 216 51.95 -6.28 -34.01
C ILE A 216 51.26 -7.06 -32.88
N PRO A 217 50.70 -8.26 -33.15
CA PRO A 217 50.05 -9.06 -32.11
C PRO A 217 51.09 -9.37 -31.04
N SER A 218 50.89 -8.83 -29.83
CA SER A 218 51.82 -9.04 -28.73
C SER A 218 51.93 -10.54 -28.47
N ARG A 219 53.09 -11.15 -28.72
CA ARG A 219 53.35 -12.54 -28.32
C ARG A 219 53.09 -12.63 -26.82
N ARG A 220 51.96 -13.21 -26.46
CA ARG A 220 51.52 -13.39 -25.07
C ARG A 220 52.57 -14.28 -24.43
N ARG A 221 53.55 -13.70 -23.73
CA ARG A 221 54.47 -14.49 -22.90
C ARG A 221 53.60 -15.12 -21.83
N GLU A 222 53.37 -16.42 -21.95
CA GLU A 222 52.67 -17.19 -20.95
C GLU A 222 53.49 -17.12 -19.67
N LYS A 223 53.04 -16.31 -18.71
CA LYS A 223 53.65 -16.20 -17.39
C LYS A 223 53.21 -17.41 -16.57
N PHE A 224 53.58 -18.62 -17.00
CA PHE A 224 53.46 -19.79 -16.16
C PHE A 224 54.56 -19.71 -15.09
N LYS A 225 54.19 -19.23 -13.90
CA LYS A 225 54.93 -19.57 -12.70
C LYS A 225 54.58 -21.02 -12.37
N TRP A 226 55.54 -21.91 -12.51
CA TRP A 226 55.47 -23.24 -11.93
C TRP A 226 55.38 -23.09 -10.41
N TYR A 227 54.17 -23.19 -9.87
CA TYR A 227 54.00 -23.49 -8.47
C TYR A 227 53.99 -25.02 -8.37
N HIS A 228 54.88 -25.59 -7.57
CA HIS A 228 54.65 -26.92 -7.03
C HIS A 228 53.43 -26.80 -6.09
N GLU A 229 52.24 -26.90 -6.66
CA GLU A 229 51.03 -27.14 -5.88
C GLU A 229 51.21 -28.51 -5.25
N ARG A 230 51.53 -28.54 -3.94
CA ARG A 230 51.15 -29.71 -3.15
C ARG A 230 49.66 -29.89 -3.40
N ASP A 231 49.27 -31.08 -3.82
CA ASP A 231 47.90 -31.46 -4.16
C ASP A 231 46.98 -31.52 -2.91
N ASP A 232 47.09 -30.52 -2.02
CA ASP A 232 46.17 -30.22 -0.94
C ASP A 232 44.71 -30.17 -1.45
N PHE A 233 44.50 -29.86 -2.73
CA PHE A 233 43.17 -29.77 -3.31
C PHE A 233 42.50 -31.14 -3.44
N THR A 234 43.21 -32.14 -3.97
CA THR A 234 42.66 -33.49 -4.16
C THR A 234 42.48 -34.19 -2.82
N GLU A 235 43.45 -34.06 -1.90
CA GLU A 235 43.36 -34.62 -0.55
C GLU A 235 42.24 -33.98 0.28
N ARG A 236 42.06 -32.65 0.23
CA ARG A 236 40.94 -31.98 0.90
C ARG A 236 39.60 -32.38 0.29
N ARG A 237 39.55 -32.64 -1.02
CA ARG A 237 38.33 -33.10 -1.70
C ARG A 237 37.98 -34.52 -1.28
N GLN A 238 38.95 -35.42 -1.20
CA GLN A 238 38.77 -36.78 -0.70
C GLN A 238 38.34 -36.79 0.77
N LYS A 239 38.98 -35.99 1.64
CA LYS A 239 38.56 -35.84 3.06
C LYS A 239 37.14 -35.30 3.21
N LYS A 240 36.70 -34.37 2.34
CA LYS A 240 35.33 -33.86 2.34
C LYS A 240 34.31 -34.89 1.83
N LEU A 241 34.68 -35.69 0.83
CA LEU A 241 33.83 -36.77 0.32
C LEU A 241 33.66 -37.90 1.35
N ALA A 242 34.69 -38.16 2.16
CA ALA A 242 34.65 -39.18 3.21
C ALA A 242 33.86 -38.77 4.48
N GLN A 243 33.38 -37.52 4.58
CA GLN A 243 32.60 -37.10 5.75
C GLN A 243 31.23 -37.76 5.74
N ARG A 244 30.96 -38.59 6.77
CA ARG A 244 29.64 -39.17 7.00
C ARG A 244 28.62 -38.05 7.21
N ALA A 245 27.51 -38.12 6.48
CA ALA A 245 26.43 -37.15 6.63
C ALA A 245 25.87 -37.17 8.07
N ASN A 246 25.88 -36.01 8.73
CA ASN A 246 25.26 -35.82 10.04
C ASN A 246 23.78 -36.18 10.01
N GLU A 247 23.21 -36.53 11.16
CA GLU A 247 21.78 -36.86 11.30
C GLU A 247 20.86 -35.75 10.80
N THR A 248 21.27 -34.49 10.94
CA THR A 248 20.55 -33.33 10.41
C THR A 248 20.52 -33.32 8.88
N ILE A 249 21.64 -33.64 8.23
CA ILE A 249 21.73 -33.74 6.77
C ILE A 249 20.88 -34.91 6.28
N ARG A 250 20.88 -36.05 6.99
CA ARG A 250 19.99 -37.19 6.68
C ARG A 250 18.51 -36.81 6.80
N LYS A 251 18.13 -36.08 7.87
CA LYS A 251 16.76 -35.57 8.06
C LYS A 251 16.35 -34.55 6.99
N LEU A 252 17.27 -33.70 6.53
CA LEU A 252 17.02 -32.72 5.46
C LEU A 252 16.99 -33.35 4.06
N ALA A 253 17.69 -34.46 3.87
CA ALA A 253 17.68 -35.22 2.62
C ALA A 253 16.38 -36.00 2.41
N LEU A 254 15.69 -36.36 3.50
CA LEU A 254 14.34 -36.93 3.41
C LEU A 254 13.36 -35.86 2.89
N PRO A 255 12.48 -36.21 1.94
CA PRO A 255 11.44 -35.30 1.48
C PRO A 255 10.55 -34.91 2.66
N LYS A 256 10.23 -33.62 2.78
CA LYS A 256 9.29 -33.16 3.80
C LYS A 256 7.92 -33.76 3.48
N PRO A 257 7.21 -34.36 4.46
CA PRO A 257 5.85 -34.82 4.24
C PRO A 257 4.98 -33.62 3.85
N ILE A 258 4.12 -33.84 2.85
CA ILE A 258 3.16 -32.83 2.40
C ILE A 258 2.18 -32.58 3.56
N PRO A 259 1.95 -31.32 3.96
CA PRO A 259 1.01 -31.00 5.04
C PRO A 259 -0.39 -31.52 4.70
N GLU A 260 -1.17 -31.92 5.71
CA GLU A 260 -2.50 -32.51 5.53
C GLU A 260 -3.44 -31.63 4.68
N GLU A 261 -3.31 -30.30 4.80
CA GLU A 261 -4.03 -29.32 3.99
C GLU A 261 -3.77 -29.47 2.48
N ALA A 262 -2.54 -29.78 2.08
CA ALA A 262 -2.18 -29.97 0.67
C ALA A 262 -2.48 -31.41 0.17
N GLN A 263 -2.80 -32.35 1.06
CA GLN A 263 -3.27 -33.68 0.67
C GLN A 263 -4.74 -33.67 0.20
N LEU A 264 -5.54 -32.69 0.66
CA LEU A 264 -6.92 -32.49 0.22
C LEU A 264 -7.00 -32.14 -1.28
N ASP A 265 -6.07 -31.32 -1.77
CA ASP A 265 -6.01 -30.93 -3.18
C ASP A 265 -5.59 -32.08 -4.11
N LEU A 266 -4.74 -33.00 -3.65
CA LEU A 266 -4.34 -34.17 -4.46
C LEU A 266 -5.49 -35.17 -4.66
N LYS A 267 -6.47 -35.19 -3.75
CA LYS A 267 -7.69 -36.00 -3.88
C LYS A 267 -8.80 -35.28 -4.65
N PHE A 268 -8.67 -33.98 -4.89
CA PHE A 268 -9.62 -33.19 -5.64
C PHE A 268 -9.52 -33.52 -7.13
N LYS A 269 -10.58 -34.14 -7.67
CA LYS A 269 -10.70 -34.39 -9.11
C LYS A 269 -11.53 -33.26 -9.72
N PRO A 270 -10.91 -32.21 -10.29
CA PRO A 270 -11.61 -30.99 -10.71
C PRO A 270 -12.69 -31.24 -11.77
N PHE A 271 -12.57 -32.34 -12.53
CA PHE A 271 -13.51 -32.70 -13.60
C PHE A 271 -14.54 -33.76 -13.18
N LYS A 272 -14.64 -34.08 -11.88
CA LYS A 272 -15.66 -35.03 -11.41
C LYS A 272 -17.03 -34.34 -11.40
N ILE A 273 -17.78 -34.50 -12.48
CA ILE A 273 -19.15 -34.01 -12.59
C ILE A 273 -20.05 -34.85 -11.68
N ASN A 274 -20.98 -34.20 -10.98
CA ASN A 274 -21.98 -34.90 -10.15
C ASN A 274 -22.90 -35.74 -11.04
N LYS A 275 -23.21 -36.98 -10.64
CA LYS A 275 -24.10 -37.88 -11.40
C LYS A 275 -25.47 -37.24 -11.69
N GLY A 276 -26.01 -36.46 -10.75
CA GLY A 276 -27.27 -35.73 -10.96
C GLY A 276 -27.18 -34.65 -12.05
N ALA A 277 -26.01 -34.02 -12.22
CA ALA A 277 -25.81 -33.03 -13.29
C ALA A 277 -25.73 -33.69 -14.67
N LEU A 278 -25.17 -34.90 -14.77
CA LEU A 278 -25.16 -35.69 -16.00
C LEU A 278 -26.56 -36.10 -16.47
N HIS A 279 -27.48 -36.34 -15.53
CA HIS A 279 -28.86 -36.75 -15.83
C HIS A 279 -29.88 -35.60 -15.77
N TYR A 280 -29.40 -34.35 -15.60
CA TYR A 280 -30.30 -33.21 -15.50
C TYR A 280 -30.95 -32.90 -16.86
N LYS A 281 -32.28 -32.91 -16.89
CA LYS A 281 -33.07 -32.43 -18.02
C LYS A 281 -33.39 -30.95 -17.79
N ALA A 282 -32.97 -30.09 -18.73
CA ALA A 282 -33.26 -28.67 -18.65
C ALA A 282 -34.77 -28.42 -18.68
N THR A 283 -35.24 -27.47 -17.87
CA THR A 283 -36.64 -27.03 -17.90
C THR A 283 -36.93 -26.29 -19.21
N GLU A 284 -38.20 -26.27 -19.62
CA GLU A 284 -38.63 -25.56 -20.83
C GLU A 284 -38.19 -24.10 -20.84
N ARG A 285 -38.26 -23.43 -19.69
CA ARG A 285 -37.77 -22.05 -19.54
C ARG A 285 -36.27 -21.90 -19.77
N ILE A 286 -35.46 -22.87 -19.32
CA ILE A 286 -34.02 -22.84 -19.58
C ILE A 286 -33.75 -23.06 -21.07
N ILE A 287 -34.53 -23.93 -21.71
CA ILE A 287 -34.44 -24.16 -23.16
C ILE A 287 -34.80 -22.88 -23.92
N THR A 288 -35.89 -22.19 -23.59
CA THR A 288 -36.29 -20.94 -24.25
C THR A 288 -35.28 -19.81 -24.07
N LEU A 289 -34.65 -19.73 -22.90
CA LEU A 289 -33.58 -18.75 -22.65
C LEU A 289 -32.26 -19.11 -23.33
N ALA A 290 -31.97 -20.40 -23.49
CA ALA A 290 -30.76 -20.88 -24.16
C ALA A 290 -30.87 -20.76 -25.69
N THR A 291 -32.07 -20.86 -26.25
CA THR A 291 -32.29 -20.60 -27.68
C THR A 291 -32.09 -19.11 -27.95
N PRO A 292 -31.18 -18.74 -28.87
CA PRO A 292 -30.94 -17.34 -29.19
C PRO A 292 -32.22 -16.72 -29.79
N VAL A 293 -32.55 -15.51 -29.35
CA VAL A 293 -33.69 -14.76 -29.89
C VAL A 293 -33.40 -14.43 -31.35
N GLN A 294 -34.15 -15.04 -32.27
CA GLN A 294 -34.07 -14.72 -33.69
C GLN A 294 -34.78 -13.38 -33.93
N LYS A 295 -34.00 -12.30 -34.03
CA LYS A 295 -34.52 -10.99 -34.43
C LYS A 295 -34.88 -11.03 -35.91
N THR A 296 -36.12 -10.74 -36.24
CA THR A 296 -36.49 -10.54 -37.65
C THR A 296 -36.01 -9.15 -38.09
N ALA A 297 -35.25 -9.08 -39.18
CA ALA A 297 -34.53 -7.87 -39.60
C ALA A 297 -35.42 -6.63 -39.89
N ARG A 298 -36.75 -6.77 -39.91
CA ARG A 298 -37.70 -5.70 -40.24
C ARG A 298 -38.44 -5.08 -39.06
N VAL A 299 -38.49 -5.74 -37.90
CA VAL A 299 -39.39 -5.31 -36.79
C VAL A 299 -38.62 -4.71 -35.61
N ASP A 300 -37.36 -5.10 -35.42
CA ASP A 300 -36.57 -4.73 -34.24
C ASP A 300 -35.54 -3.62 -34.50
N SER A 301 -35.71 -2.83 -35.56
CA SER A 301 -34.99 -1.57 -35.65
C SER A 301 -35.63 -0.59 -34.68
N ASP A 302 -34.95 -0.25 -33.58
CA ASP A 302 -35.30 0.83 -32.64
C ASP A 302 -35.44 2.22 -33.32
N ILE A 303 -35.19 2.27 -34.63
CA ILE A 303 -35.43 3.41 -35.50
C ILE A 303 -36.93 3.51 -35.74
N LYS A 304 -37.59 4.38 -34.97
CA LYS A 304 -38.94 4.84 -35.30
C LYS A 304 -38.95 5.38 -36.73
N GLU A 305 -39.97 5.04 -37.51
CA GLU A 305 -40.19 5.57 -38.88
C GLU A 305 -40.13 7.10 -38.92
N ASN A 306 -40.55 7.78 -37.84
CA ASN A 306 -40.35 9.21 -37.64
C ASN A 306 -39.60 9.47 -36.33
N PRO A 307 -38.29 9.77 -36.37
CA PRO A 307 -37.49 10.01 -35.17
C PRO A 307 -37.92 11.25 -34.38
N PHE A 308 -38.61 12.20 -35.03
CA PHE A 308 -39.14 13.41 -34.40
C PHE A 308 -40.62 13.27 -34.01
N GLY A 309 -41.24 12.12 -34.29
CA GLY A 309 -42.61 11.82 -33.93
C GLY A 309 -42.80 11.73 -32.42
N VAL A 310 -43.49 12.71 -31.85
CA VAL A 310 -43.91 12.67 -30.44
C VAL A 310 -44.98 11.58 -30.28
N VAL A 311 -44.87 10.77 -29.21
CA VAL A 311 -45.84 9.71 -28.94
C VAL A 311 -47.22 10.32 -28.69
N LYS A 312 -48.29 9.76 -29.28
CA LYS A 312 -49.67 10.29 -29.15
C LYS A 312 -50.12 10.52 -27.70
N ARG A 313 -49.62 9.71 -26.74
CA ARG A 313 -49.87 9.90 -25.31
C ARG A 313 -49.23 11.17 -24.75
N ALA A 314 -48.04 11.54 -25.22
CA ALA A 314 -47.38 12.76 -24.82
C ALA A 314 -48.10 14.02 -25.37
N LEU A 315 -48.69 13.94 -26.57
CA LEU A 315 -49.54 15.02 -27.10
C LEU A 315 -50.83 15.24 -26.28
N LYS A 316 -51.33 14.18 -25.64
CA LYS A 316 -52.52 14.24 -24.77
C LYS A 316 -52.18 14.48 -23.30
N ALA A 317 -50.90 14.62 -22.95
CA ALA A 317 -50.50 14.77 -21.57
C ALA A 317 -50.85 16.18 -21.08
N ILE A 318 -51.57 16.25 -19.97
CA ILE A 318 -51.88 17.50 -19.29
C ILE A 318 -50.67 17.87 -18.43
N CYS A 319 -50.13 19.08 -18.61
CA CYS A 319 -49.02 19.56 -17.80
C CYS A 319 -49.45 19.85 -16.36
N SER A 320 -48.55 19.59 -15.40
CA SER A 320 -48.80 19.96 -13.99
C SER A 320 -48.82 21.48 -13.83
N LYS A 321 -49.60 22.00 -12.86
CA LYS A 321 -49.74 23.45 -12.59
C LYS A 321 -48.41 24.20 -12.55
N ARG A 322 -47.42 23.67 -11.80
CA ARG A 322 -46.08 24.25 -11.69
C ARG A 322 -45.33 24.35 -13.02
N VAL A 323 -45.45 23.33 -13.88
CA VAL A 323 -44.79 23.35 -15.20
C VAL A 323 -45.47 24.35 -16.13
N ALA A 324 -46.79 24.52 -16.01
CA ALA A 324 -47.52 25.56 -16.73
C ALA A 324 -47.08 26.97 -16.28
N GLU A 325 -46.89 27.22 -14.98
CA GLU A 325 -46.36 28.48 -14.43
C GLU A 325 -44.95 28.77 -14.94
N LEU A 326 -44.05 27.77 -14.86
CA LEU A 326 -42.66 27.93 -15.33
C LEU A 326 -42.55 28.12 -16.85
N ALA A 327 -43.53 27.64 -17.62
CA ALA A 327 -43.59 27.83 -19.06
C ALA A 327 -44.06 29.23 -19.46
N GLN A 328 -44.57 30.04 -18.52
CA GLN A 328 -44.90 31.43 -18.79
C GLN A 328 -43.60 32.25 -18.97
N PRO A 329 -43.57 33.19 -19.94
CA PRO A 329 -42.40 34.03 -20.13
C PRO A 329 -42.17 34.94 -18.93
N VAL A 330 -40.92 34.99 -18.46
CA VAL A 330 -40.53 35.92 -17.40
C VAL A 330 -40.37 37.30 -18.04
N MET A 331 -41.29 38.23 -17.78
CA MET A 331 -41.12 39.63 -18.16
C MET A 331 -40.01 40.24 -17.29
N ARG A 332 -39.05 40.90 -17.93
CA ARG A 332 -37.97 41.65 -17.27
C ARG A 332 -38.11 43.09 -17.73
N ASP A 333 -38.27 44.00 -16.78
CA ASP A 333 -38.31 45.45 -17.01
C ASP A 333 -36.91 46.03 -17.26
#